data_AF-A0AAU8FVA3-F1
#
_entry.id   AF-A0AAU8FVA3-F1
#
_cell.length_a   1.000
_cell.length_b   1.000
_cell.length_c   1.000
_cell.angle_alpha   90.00
_cell.angle_beta   90.00
_cell.angle_gamma   90.00
#
_symmetry.space_group_name_H-M   'P 1'
#
loop_
_entity.id
_entity.type
_entity.pdbx_description
1 polymer ?
#
loop_
_entity_poly.entity_id
_entity_poly.type
_entity_poly.pdbx_seq_one_letter_code
_entity_poly.pdbx_strand_id
1 'polypeptide(L)'
;MEERDVDDRPWPARPRGPRPPVWVGTAAVVVGALVVVVALVSRLSGGGRDCPAIAYPSLLEVVLTGETADVAHVQLSNGDGEPWYPPLPTDPGTAEPALSPGREGDTWTFTFSSPRNPIGLRALDAAGVVVAETKKSVEMVRTGGSEACGGPMQGRIGWAL
;
A
#
# COMPACT_ATOMS: atom_id res chain seq x y z
N MET A 1 1.18 -109.83 21.13
CA MET A 1 2.51 -109.27 20.85
C MET A 1 2.41 -108.56 19.52
N GLU A 2 3.13 -107.45 19.35
CA GLU A 2 3.08 -106.48 18.23
C GLU A 2 1.85 -105.57 18.18
N GLU A 3 1.94 -104.26 17.97
CA GLU A 3 2.92 -103.23 18.31
C GLU A 3 2.08 -101.93 18.17
N ARG A 4 2.08 -101.04 19.17
CA ARG A 4 1.35 -99.77 19.08
C ARG A 4 2.19 -98.80 18.27
N ASP A 5 1.77 -98.56 17.03
CA ASP A 5 2.30 -97.51 16.18
C ASP A 5 1.92 -96.15 16.75
N VAL A 6 2.93 -95.36 17.11
CA VAL A 6 2.81 -93.99 17.62
C VAL A 6 2.79 -93.07 16.39
N ASP A 7 1.60 -92.58 16.05
CA ASP A 7 1.37 -91.62 14.96
C ASP A 7 2.03 -90.27 15.30
N ASP A 8 3.32 -90.14 14.96
CA ASP A 8 4.14 -88.95 15.11
C ASP A 8 3.78 -87.93 14.02
N ARG A 9 2.66 -87.19 14.21
CA ARG A 9 2.28 -86.14 13.25
C ARG A 9 3.06 -84.85 13.50
N PRO A 10 3.78 -84.32 12.50
CA PRO A 10 4.40 -83.01 12.62
C PRO A 10 3.32 -81.92 12.69
N TRP A 11 3.36 -81.10 13.74
CA TRP A 11 2.52 -79.92 13.88
C TRP A 11 2.67 -78.97 12.67
N PRO A 12 1.58 -78.41 12.11
CA PRO A 12 1.69 -77.49 10.99
C PRO A 12 2.38 -76.19 11.43
N ALA A 13 3.54 -75.91 10.83
CA ALA A 13 4.26 -74.66 11.02
C ALA A 13 3.36 -73.48 10.64
N ARG A 14 3.11 -72.57 11.59
CA ARG A 14 2.36 -71.33 11.30
C ARG A 14 3.10 -70.52 10.22
N PRO A 15 2.42 -70.03 9.17
CA PRO A 15 3.05 -69.16 8.19
C PRO A 15 3.44 -67.86 8.88
N ARG A 16 4.75 -67.58 8.91
CA ARG A 16 5.28 -66.26 9.26
C ARG A 16 4.90 -65.31 8.13
N GLY A 17 3.89 -64.47 8.36
CA GLY A 17 3.53 -63.41 7.43
C GLY A 17 4.76 -62.52 7.15
N PRO A 18 4.95 -62.05 5.90
CA PRO A 18 6.08 -61.22 5.56
C PRO A 18 6.02 -59.94 6.39
N ARG A 19 7.05 -59.69 7.18
CA ARG A 19 7.25 -58.39 7.83
C ARG A 19 7.40 -57.36 6.71
N PRO A 20 6.61 -56.27 6.68
CA PRO A 20 6.79 -55.26 5.65
C PRO A 20 8.22 -54.73 5.72
N PRO A 21 8.92 -54.61 4.59
CA PRO A 21 10.30 -54.16 4.58
C PRO A 21 10.36 -52.73 5.13
N VAL A 22 11.36 -52.48 5.97
CA VAL A 22 11.63 -51.21 6.68
C VAL A 22 11.66 -49.98 5.75
N TRP A 23 11.88 -50.21 4.45
CA TRP A 23 11.84 -49.20 3.38
C TRP A 23 10.48 -48.53 3.14
N VAL A 24 9.35 -49.14 3.53
CA VAL A 24 8.02 -48.52 3.38
C VAL A 24 7.84 -47.38 4.39
N GLY A 25 8.44 -47.49 5.58
CA GLY A 25 8.36 -46.47 6.62
C GLY A 25 9.18 -45.22 6.28
N THR A 26 10.36 -45.38 5.69
CA THR A 26 11.22 -44.26 5.31
C THR A 26 10.64 -43.44 4.16
N ALA A 27 10.04 -44.10 3.16
CA ALA A 27 9.37 -43.41 2.06
C ALA A 27 8.18 -42.56 2.53
N ALA A 28 7.36 -43.07 3.46
CA ALA A 28 6.22 -42.33 4.00
C ALA A 28 6.64 -41.10 4.82
N VAL A 29 7.72 -41.20 5.61
CA VAL A 29 8.27 -40.08 6.39
C VAL A 29 8.86 -39.00 5.48
N VAL A 30 9.59 -39.40 4.43
CA VAL A 30 10.16 -38.45 3.46
C VAL A 30 9.06 -37.70 2.72
N VAL A 31 8.04 -38.41 2.23
CA VAL A 31 6.89 -37.78 1.54
C VAL A 31 6.13 -36.84 2.48
N GLY A 32 5.88 -37.27 3.73
CA GLY A 32 5.23 -36.43 4.74
C GLY A 32 6.01 -35.15 5.04
N ALA A 33 7.33 -35.25 5.21
CA ALA A 33 8.20 -34.09 5.41
C ALA A 33 8.19 -33.14 4.20
N LEU A 34 8.20 -33.68 2.98
CA LEU A 34 8.14 -32.88 1.75
C LEU A 34 6.82 -32.11 1.64
N VAL A 35 5.69 -32.74 1.96
CA VAL A 35 4.37 -32.08 1.96
C VAL A 35 4.31 -30.95 2.98
N VAL A 36 4.86 -31.15 4.18
CA VAL A 36 4.93 -30.12 5.22
C VAL A 36 5.81 -28.95 4.77
N VAL A 37 6.97 -29.22 4.17
CA VAL A 37 7.87 -28.18 3.64
C VAL A 37 7.18 -27.39 2.51
N VAL A 38 6.52 -28.06 1.56
CA VAL A 38 5.79 -27.38 0.48
C VAL A 38 4.67 -26.51 1.05
N ALA A 39 3.89 -27.01 2.00
CA ALA A 39 2.83 -26.25 2.65
C ALA A 39 3.37 -25.02 3.41
N LEU A 40 4.53 -25.12 4.04
CA LEU A 40 5.22 -24.00 4.69
C LEU A 40 5.73 -22.98 3.67
N VAL A 41 6.35 -23.42 2.57
CA VAL A 41 6.86 -22.54 1.51
C VAL A 41 5.73 -21.83 0.77
N SER A 42 4.56 -22.47 0.59
CA SER A 42 3.37 -21.84 0.01
C SER A 42 2.74 -20.79 0.94
N ARG A 43 2.88 -20.93 2.26
CA ARG A 43 2.45 -19.90 3.24
C ARG A 43 3.40 -18.70 3.27
N LEU A 44 4.68 -18.93 2.96
CA LEU A 44 5.74 -17.91 2.87
C LEU A 44 5.76 -17.19 1.51
N SER A 45 5.35 -17.87 0.44
CA SER A 45 5.11 -17.29 -0.87
C SER A 45 3.75 -16.59 -0.87
N GLY A 46 3.67 -15.50 -0.12
CA GLY A 46 2.51 -14.62 -0.10
C GLY A 46 2.13 -14.28 -1.54
N GLY A 47 0.91 -14.62 -1.93
CA GLY A 47 0.36 -14.22 -3.22
C GLY A 47 0.58 -12.72 -3.39
N GLY A 48 1.24 -12.35 -4.49
CA GLY A 48 1.40 -10.95 -4.87
C GLY A 48 0.03 -10.30 -4.82
N ARG A 49 -0.15 -9.31 -3.94
CA ARG A 49 -1.37 -8.52 -3.96
C ARG A 49 -1.27 -7.69 -5.23
N ASP A 50 -2.03 -8.08 -6.25
CA ASP A 50 -2.13 -7.35 -7.52
C ASP A 50 -2.78 -5.99 -7.24
N CYS A 51 -1.94 -5.00 -6.93
CA CYS A 51 -2.41 -3.63 -6.78
C CYS A 51 -2.72 -3.09 -8.17
N PRO A 52 -3.95 -2.61 -8.42
CA PRO A 52 -4.26 -2.02 -9.71
C PRO A 52 -3.35 -0.81 -9.95
N ALA A 53 -2.89 -0.64 -11.19
CA ALA A 53 -2.05 0.50 -11.60
C ALA A 53 -2.88 1.79 -11.73
N ILE A 54 -3.54 2.17 -10.64
CA ILE A 54 -4.38 3.37 -10.54
C ILE A 54 -3.62 4.39 -9.69
N ALA A 55 -3.44 5.59 -10.22
CA ALA A 55 -2.93 6.72 -9.44
C ALA A 55 -4.03 7.25 -8.52
N TYR A 56 -3.75 7.40 -7.23
CA TYR A 56 -4.67 8.00 -6.28
C TYR A 56 -4.35 9.49 -6.11
N PRO A 57 -5.21 10.42 -6.59
CA PRO A 57 -5.02 11.83 -6.32
C PRO A 57 -5.18 12.08 -4.82
N SER A 58 -4.30 12.89 -4.25
CA SER A 58 -4.41 13.36 -2.87
C SER A 58 -5.08 14.73 -2.84
N LEU A 59 -5.80 15.02 -1.75
CA LEU A 59 -6.49 16.28 -1.54
C LEU A 59 -5.85 17.06 -0.38
N LEU A 60 -5.63 18.35 -0.57
CA LEU A 60 -5.17 19.26 0.47
C LEU A 60 -6.13 20.42 0.62
N GLU A 61 -6.64 20.62 1.83
CA GLU A 61 -7.35 21.83 2.21
C GLU A 61 -6.38 22.82 2.87
N VAL A 62 -6.33 24.04 2.34
CA VAL A 62 -5.60 25.17 2.91
C VAL A 62 -6.64 26.17 3.40
N VAL A 63 -6.69 26.39 4.71
CA VAL A 63 -7.59 27.36 5.34
C VAL A 63 -6.78 28.59 5.72
N LEU A 64 -7.05 29.72 5.09
CA LEU A 64 -6.45 30.98 5.47
C LEU A 64 -7.23 31.63 6.61
N THR A 65 -6.52 32.33 7.48
CA THR A 65 -7.10 33.07 8.61
C THR A 65 -6.37 34.40 8.76
N GLY A 66 -7.02 35.41 9.34
CA GLY A 66 -6.45 36.76 9.48
C GLY A 66 -6.96 37.68 8.38
N GLU A 67 -6.10 38.59 7.91
CA GLU A 67 -6.44 39.54 6.85
C GLU A 67 -6.28 38.89 5.47
N THR A 68 -7.34 38.25 4.97
CA THR A 68 -7.33 37.48 3.71
C THR A 68 -7.92 38.24 2.52
N ALA A 69 -8.40 39.48 2.73
CA ALA A 69 -9.16 40.24 1.75
C ALA A 69 -8.39 40.50 0.44
N ASP A 70 -7.07 40.66 0.52
CA ASP A 70 -6.21 40.93 -0.63
C ASP A 70 -5.77 39.65 -1.36
N VAL A 71 -6.13 38.46 -0.86
CA VAL A 71 -5.74 37.18 -1.48
C VAL A 71 -6.72 36.77 -2.57
N ALA A 72 -6.23 36.84 -3.81
CA ALA A 72 -6.95 36.36 -4.99
C ALA A 72 -6.59 34.91 -5.35
N HIS A 73 -5.32 34.52 -5.17
CA HIS A 73 -4.80 33.20 -5.55
C HIS A 73 -3.96 32.58 -4.44
N VAL A 74 -4.02 31.26 -4.33
CA VAL A 74 -3.10 30.46 -3.51
C VAL A 74 -2.42 29.46 -4.43
N GLN A 75 -1.11 29.31 -4.26
CA GLN A 75 -0.30 28.35 -4.98
C GLN A 75 0.49 27.46 -4.02
N LEU A 76 0.79 26.26 -4.50
CA LEU A 76 1.58 25.24 -3.82
C LEU A 76 2.88 25.00 -4.56
N SER A 77 3.98 24.74 -3.84
CA SER A 77 5.17 24.10 -4.38
C SER A 77 5.41 22.77 -3.68
N ASN A 78 5.82 21.76 -4.46
CA ASN A 78 6.09 20.42 -3.94
C ASN A 78 7.53 20.26 -3.44
N GLY A 79 8.08 21.29 -2.78
CA GLY A 79 9.45 21.33 -2.30
C GLY A 79 10.28 22.48 -2.89
N ASP A 80 11.56 22.51 -2.51
CA ASP A 80 12.46 23.61 -2.85
C ASP A 80 12.92 23.49 -4.30
N GLY A 81 12.76 24.58 -5.07
CA GLY A 81 13.09 24.61 -6.50
C GLY A 81 12.03 24.00 -7.41
N GLU A 82 10.94 23.44 -6.85
CA GLU A 82 9.81 22.98 -7.63
C GLU A 82 8.91 24.15 -8.08
N PRO A 83 8.29 24.06 -9.26
CA PRO A 83 7.39 25.11 -9.75
C PRO A 83 6.14 25.25 -8.87
N TRP A 84 5.57 26.46 -8.90
CA TRP A 84 4.36 26.82 -8.18
C TRP A 84 3.11 26.48 -9.00
N TYR A 85 2.12 25.85 -8.36
CA TYR A 85 0.88 25.41 -8.99
C TYR A 85 -0.37 25.93 -8.27
N PRO A 86 -1.47 26.21 -9.00
CA PRO A 86 -1.55 26.25 -10.46
C PRO A 86 -0.73 27.44 -11.02
N PRO A 87 -0.20 27.39 -12.25
CA PRO A 87 0.42 28.58 -12.85
C PRO A 87 -0.61 29.71 -12.94
N LEU A 88 -0.18 30.96 -12.76
CA LEU A 88 -1.05 32.09 -13.01
C LEU A 88 -1.31 32.21 -14.52
N PRO A 89 -2.52 32.58 -14.94
CA PRO A 89 -2.83 32.92 -16.33
C PRO A 89 -2.26 34.32 -16.63
N THR A 90 -0.95 34.48 -16.58
CA THR A 90 -0.25 35.74 -16.90
C THR A 90 0.34 35.75 -18.30
N ASP A 91 0.31 34.62 -19.01
CA ASP A 91 0.83 34.50 -20.38
C ASP A 91 -0.31 34.15 -21.35
N PRO A 92 -0.52 34.90 -22.45
CA PRO A 92 -1.56 34.61 -23.45
C PRO A 92 -1.43 33.25 -24.16
N GLY A 93 -0.39 32.45 -23.85
CA GLY A 93 -0.24 31.05 -24.27
C GLY A 93 -0.41 30.00 -23.17
N THR A 94 -0.58 30.39 -21.91
CA THR A 94 -0.79 29.45 -20.81
C THR A 94 -2.23 28.94 -20.87
N ALA A 95 -2.38 27.69 -21.32
CA ALA A 95 -3.65 26.98 -21.24
C ALA A 95 -4.16 27.03 -19.79
N GLU A 96 -5.47 27.20 -19.64
CA GLU A 96 -6.12 27.18 -18.33
C GLU A 96 -5.65 25.94 -17.56
N PRO A 97 -5.25 26.08 -16.27
CA PRO A 97 -4.73 24.95 -15.51
C PRO A 97 -5.72 23.78 -15.57
N ALA A 98 -5.24 22.61 -15.97
CA ALA A 98 -6.10 21.42 -16.11
C ALA A 98 -6.84 21.06 -14.81
N LEU A 99 -6.34 21.53 -13.66
CA LEU A 99 -6.97 21.42 -12.35
C LEU A 99 -6.80 22.75 -11.60
N SER A 100 -7.83 23.60 -11.69
CA SER A 100 -7.94 24.79 -10.84
C SER A 100 -8.31 24.36 -9.40
N PRO A 101 -7.70 24.98 -8.37
CA PRO A 101 -8.08 24.70 -7.01
C PRO A 101 -9.53 25.11 -6.75
N GLY A 102 -10.26 24.30 -5.99
CA GLY A 102 -11.57 24.69 -5.48
C GLY A 102 -11.43 25.79 -4.45
N ARG A 103 -12.37 26.74 -4.40
CA ARG A 103 -12.41 27.79 -3.38
C ARG A 103 -13.79 27.89 -2.76
N GLU A 104 -13.83 27.87 -1.43
CA GLU A 104 -15.01 28.15 -0.63
C GLU A 104 -14.61 29.12 0.50
N GLY A 105 -14.98 30.40 0.37
CA GLY A 105 -14.53 31.46 1.27
C GLY A 105 -13.00 31.55 1.32
N ASP A 106 -12.46 31.36 2.53
CA ASP A 106 -11.01 31.32 2.84
C ASP A 106 -10.42 29.90 2.83
N THR A 107 -11.13 28.92 2.26
CA THR A 107 -10.64 27.55 2.09
C THR A 107 -10.33 27.28 0.62
N TRP A 108 -9.09 26.90 0.34
CA TRP A 108 -8.63 26.44 -0.97
C TRP A 108 -8.40 24.94 -0.95
N THR A 109 -8.92 24.24 -1.96
CA THR A 109 -8.82 22.79 -2.11
C THR A 109 -7.96 22.45 -3.32
N PHE A 110 -6.88 21.69 -3.09
CA PHE A 110 -5.95 21.28 -4.14
C PHE A 110 -5.96 19.77 -4.31
N THR A 111 -5.82 19.33 -5.55
CA THR A 111 -5.60 17.93 -5.90
C THR A 111 -4.24 17.73 -6.53
N PHE A 112 -3.42 16.83 -6.01
CA PHE A 112 -2.10 16.54 -6.57
C PHE A 112 -1.64 15.12 -6.26
N SER A 113 -0.70 14.65 -7.08
CA SER A 113 -0.06 13.35 -6.92
C SER A 113 1.16 13.47 -6.01
N SER A 114 1.25 12.62 -4.99
CA SER A 114 2.44 12.43 -4.16
C SER A 114 2.97 13.72 -3.50
N PRO A 115 2.26 14.23 -2.46
CA PRO A 115 2.75 15.34 -1.64
C PRO A 115 4.14 15.05 -1.07
N ARG A 116 5.08 15.98 -1.29
CA ARG A 116 6.27 16.13 -0.45
C ARG A 116 5.90 16.91 0.81
N ASN A 117 6.69 16.70 1.85
CA ASN A 117 6.52 17.34 3.13
C ASN A 117 7.89 17.90 3.56
N PRO A 118 8.05 19.21 3.80
CA PRO A 118 7.03 20.27 3.82
C PRO A 118 6.54 20.70 2.43
N ILE A 119 5.35 21.32 2.39
CA ILE A 119 4.75 21.94 1.20
C ILE A 119 5.00 23.45 1.25
N GLY A 120 5.42 24.02 0.13
CA GLY A 120 5.48 25.48 -0.03
C GLY A 120 4.08 26.03 -0.30
N LEU A 121 3.73 27.13 0.36
CA LEU A 121 2.48 27.84 0.22
C LEU A 121 2.80 29.30 -0.12
N ARG A 122 2.14 29.85 -1.14
CA ARG A 122 2.17 31.30 -1.36
C ARG A 122 0.79 31.83 -1.70
N ALA A 123 0.48 32.99 -1.15
CA ALA A 123 -0.74 33.74 -1.35
C ALA A 123 -0.41 34.96 -2.21
N LEU A 124 -1.24 35.20 -3.21
CA LEU A 124 -1.05 36.25 -4.19
C LEU A 124 -2.29 37.13 -4.29
N ASP A 125 -2.06 38.39 -4.63
CA ASP A 125 -3.13 39.31 -5.00
C ASP A 125 -3.65 39.07 -6.42
N ALA A 126 -4.64 39.87 -6.84
CA ALA A 126 -5.26 39.77 -8.16
C ALA A 126 -4.30 40.09 -9.32
N ALA A 127 -3.20 40.81 -9.05
CA ALA A 127 -2.16 41.09 -10.03
C ALA A 127 -1.07 39.99 -10.07
N GLY A 128 -1.15 39.01 -9.18
CA GLY A 128 -0.16 37.94 -9.04
C GLY A 128 1.05 38.31 -8.18
N VAL A 129 0.99 39.42 -7.43
CA VAL A 129 2.03 39.83 -6.49
C VAL A 129 1.96 38.96 -5.24
N VAL A 130 3.10 38.52 -4.74
CA VAL A 130 3.18 37.72 -3.51
C VAL A 130 2.85 38.59 -2.31
N VAL A 131 1.76 38.23 -1.62
CA VAL A 131 1.34 38.85 -0.36
C VAL A 131 2.02 38.15 0.82
N ALA A 132 2.09 36.82 0.77
CA ALA A 132 2.74 36.00 1.78
C ALA A 132 3.25 34.68 1.21
N GLU A 133 4.31 34.14 1.81
CA GLU A 133 4.88 32.83 1.46
C GLU A 133 5.32 32.10 2.74
N THR A 134 5.15 30.78 2.78
CA THR A 134 5.56 29.93 3.90
C THR A 134 5.83 28.50 3.45
N LYS A 135 6.45 27.70 4.32
CA LYS A 135 6.52 26.25 4.20
C LYS A 135 5.82 25.63 5.39
N LYS A 136 4.91 24.69 5.13
CA LYS A 136 4.19 24.00 6.20
C LYS A 136 4.27 22.49 6.04
N SER A 137 4.50 21.84 7.17
CA SER A 137 4.36 20.40 7.24
C SER A 137 2.88 20.05 7.36
N VAL A 138 2.46 19.03 6.61
CA VAL A 138 1.09 18.54 6.63
C VAL A 138 1.06 17.07 7.01
N GLU A 139 0.16 16.75 7.93
CA GLU A 139 -0.18 15.36 8.20
C GLU A 139 -1.19 14.90 7.14
N MET A 140 -0.79 13.90 6.36
CA MET A 140 -1.62 13.32 5.30
C MET A 140 -2.20 12.00 5.78
N VAL A 141 -3.53 11.94 5.87
CA VAL A 141 -4.26 10.76 6.33
C VAL A 141 -4.80 9.98 5.13
N ARG A 142 -4.56 8.67 5.10
CA ARG A 142 -5.13 7.78 4.09
C ARG A 142 -6.64 7.62 4.31
N THR A 143 -7.45 7.92 3.30
CA THR A 143 -8.92 7.87 3.39
C THR A 143 -9.54 6.71 2.61
N GLY A 144 -8.74 5.94 1.88
CA GLY A 144 -9.19 4.75 1.16
C GLY A 144 -8.04 3.83 0.77
N GLY A 145 -8.35 2.77 0.03
CA GLY A 145 -7.36 1.79 -0.40
C GLY A 145 -6.89 0.88 0.75
N SER A 146 -5.72 0.27 0.59
CA SER A 146 -5.16 -0.68 1.57
C SER A 146 -3.71 -0.34 1.91
N GLU A 147 -3.19 -0.89 3.00
CA GLU A 147 -1.77 -0.73 3.33
C GLU A 147 -0.84 -1.31 2.26
N ALA A 148 -1.25 -2.41 1.63
CA ALA A 148 -0.46 -3.08 0.62
C ALA A 148 -0.41 -2.31 -0.71
N CYS A 149 -1.48 -1.59 -1.05
CA CYS A 149 -1.62 -0.93 -2.36
C CYS A 149 -1.67 0.59 -2.29
N GLY A 150 -1.52 1.17 -1.10
CA GLY A 150 -1.74 2.59 -0.88
C GLY A 150 -3.20 2.99 -1.10
N GLY A 151 -3.42 4.29 -1.27
CA GLY A 151 -4.74 4.87 -1.48
C GLY A 151 -4.70 6.38 -1.50
N PRO A 152 -5.87 7.03 -1.67
CA PRO A 152 -5.97 8.48 -1.62
C PRO A 152 -5.63 8.98 -0.22
N MET A 153 -4.98 10.14 -0.19
CA MET A 153 -4.59 10.82 1.04
C MET A 153 -5.31 12.16 1.12
N GLN A 154 -5.65 12.58 2.33
CA GLN A 154 -6.24 13.89 2.61
C GLN A 154 -5.47 14.58 3.73
N GLY A 155 -5.24 15.88 3.56
CA GLY A 155 -4.60 16.72 4.57
C GLY A 155 -5.31 18.06 4.68
N ARG A 156 -5.13 18.70 5.84
CA ARG A 156 -5.64 20.04 6.10
C ARG A 156 -4.58 20.88 6.80
N ILE A 157 -4.40 22.11 6.33
CA ILE A 157 -3.44 23.06 6.88
C ILE A 157 -4.15 24.38 7.15
N GLY A 158 -4.02 24.90 8.38
CA GLY A 158 -4.36 26.28 8.69
C GLY A 158 -3.16 27.20 8.46
N TRP A 159 -3.36 28.37 7.84
CA TRP A 159 -2.32 29.36 7.60
C TRP A 159 -2.81 30.77 7.90
N ALA A 160 -2.27 31.36 8.97
CA ALA A 160 -2.49 32.76 9.29
C ALA A 160 -1.61 33.66 8.42
N LEU A 161 -2.24 34.67 7.82
CA LEU A 161 -1.61 35.74 7.06
C LEU A 161 -1.36 36.97 7.95
#